data_AF-A0A6S7CFG3-F1
#
_entry.id   AF-A0A6S7CFG3-F1
#
_cell.length_a   1.000
_cell.length_b   1.000
_cell.length_c   1.000
_cell.angle_alpha   90.00
_cell.angle_beta   90.00
_cell.angle_gamma   90.00
#
_symmetry.space_group_name_H-M   'P 1'
#
loop_
_entity.id
_entity.type
_entity.pdbx_description
1 polymer ?
#
loop_
_entity_poly.entity_id
_entity_poly.type
_entity_poly.pdbx_seq_one_letter_code
_entity_poly.pdbx_strand_id
1 'polypeptide(L)'
;MRTSLLFVAAIVTGCASSSGNLLTEEKVQAIRLNVTTYDEMVRDYGPPRSQHLGGDGLTTATWFYFNNSDYGAMEDQQTLTVIFNPDRTVKDYVNASAGSGKRR
;
A
#
# COMPACT_ATOMS: atom_id res chain seq x y z
N MET A 1 14.47 22.50 -49.90
CA MET A 1 14.56 23.44 -48.75
C MET A 1 13.45 23.06 -47.80
N ARG A 2 13.75 22.25 -46.77
CA ARG A 2 13.92 22.64 -45.36
C ARG A 2 12.65 23.22 -44.73
N THR A 3 11.97 22.38 -43.93
CA THR A 3 11.24 22.73 -42.68
C THR A 3 10.82 21.38 -42.06
N SER A 4 11.71 20.72 -41.31
CA SER A 4 11.87 20.85 -39.85
C SER A 4 10.59 20.59 -39.06
N LEU A 5 10.47 19.33 -38.59
CA LEU A 5 10.24 18.90 -37.20
C LEU A 5 9.41 19.83 -36.30
N LEU A 6 8.24 19.33 -35.88
CA LEU A 6 7.73 19.58 -34.54
C LEU A 6 7.30 18.25 -33.90
N PHE A 7 8.26 17.65 -33.20
CA PHE A 7 8.06 16.60 -32.21
C PHE A 7 7.33 17.24 -31.02
N VAL A 8 6.03 16.99 -30.88
CA VAL A 8 5.29 17.37 -29.67
C VAL A 8 5.55 16.29 -28.63
N ALA A 9 6.59 16.47 -27.84
CA ALA A 9 6.81 15.71 -26.62
C ALA A 9 5.73 16.12 -25.61
N ALA A 10 4.68 15.31 -25.49
CA ALA A 10 3.71 15.43 -24.42
C ALA A 10 4.43 15.06 -23.11
N ILE A 11 4.72 16.09 -22.32
CA ILE A 11 5.36 15.99 -21.01
C ILE A 11 4.36 15.29 -20.09
N VAL A 12 4.58 13.99 -19.83
CA VAL A 12 3.87 13.26 -18.77
C VAL A 12 4.35 13.83 -17.44
N THR A 13 3.75 14.93 -17.01
CA THR A 13 3.97 15.51 -15.67
C THR A 13 2.81 15.06 -14.78
N GLY A 14 2.74 13.75 -14.55
CA GLY A 14 2.00 13.18 -13.44
C GLY A 14 2.92 13.11 -12.25
N CYS A 15 3.12 14.23 -11.55
CA CYS A 15 3.53 14.14 -10.15
C CYS A 15 2.36 13.48 -9.42
N ALA A 16 2.40 12.16 -9.30
CA ALA A 16 1.60 11.48 -8.28
C ALA A 16 2.13 12.00 -6.95
N SER A 17 1.53 13.10 -6.48
CA SER A 17 1.67 13.60 -5.13
C SER A 17 1.27 12.44 -4.22
N SER A 18 2.27 11.67 -3.80
CA SER A 18 2.11 10.64 -2.79
C SER A 18 1.93 11.37 -1.47
N SER A 19 0.76 11.98 -1.29
CA SER A 19 0.26 12.36 0.02
C SER A 19 0.31 11.10 0.86
N GLY A 20 1.12 11.13 1.93
CA GLY A 20 1.34 10.02 2.85
C GLY A 20 0.04 9.25 3.05
N ASN A 21 -0.03 8.09 2.41
CA ASN A 21 -1.29 7.44 2.11
C ASN A 21 -1.73 6.73 3.39
N LEU A 22 -2.41 7.44 4.29
CA LEU A 22 -3.00 6.85 5.48
C LEU A 22 -3.76 5.57 5.11
N LEU A 23 -3.64 4.55 5.95
CA LEU A 23 -4.43 3.33 5.79
C LEU A 23 -5.84 3.61 6.31
N THR A 24 -6.69 4.15 5.43
CA THR A 24 -8.09 4.41 5.76
C THR A 24 -8.86 3.11 5.89
N GLU A 25 -9.97 3.13 6.63
CA GLU A 25 -10.83 1.96 6.80
C GLU A 25 -11.38 1.45 5.47
N GLU A 26 -11.70 2.37 4.55
CA GLU A 26 -12.19 2.05 3.21
C GLU A 26 -11.13 1.29 2.40
N LYS A 27 -9.84 1.65 2.53
CA LYS A 27 -8.77 0.91 1.87
C LYS A 27 -8.66 -0.50 2.43
N VAL A 28 -8.88 -0.72 3.71
CA VAL A 28 -8.87 -2.09 4.27
C VAL A 28 -10.08 -2.88 3.78
N GLN A 29 -11.28 -2.28 3.76
CA GLN A 29 -12.50 -2.92 3.28
C GLN A 29 -12.47 -3.26 1.78
N ALA A 30 -11.64 -2.58 0.99
CA ALA A 30 -11.45 -2.89 -0.43
C ALA A 30 -10.69 -4.21 -0.67
N ILE A 31 -9.99 -4.75 0.33
CA ILE A 31 -9.23 -6.00 0.21
C ILE A 31 -10.19 -7.18 0.14
N ARG A 32 -10.17 -7.89 -0.98
CA ARG A 32 -11.00 -9.08 -1.24
C ARG A 32 -10.14 -10.33 -1.25
N LEU A 33 -10.48 -11.29 -0.38
CA LEU A 33 -9.80 -12.57 -0.32
C LEU A 33 -9.92 -13.32 -1.64
N ASN A 34 -8.82 -13.96 -2.07
CA ASN A 34 -8.65 -14.72 -3.31
C ASN A 34 -8.97 -13.93 -4.60
N VAL A 35 -9.06 -12.60 -4.52
CA VAL A 35 -9.36 -11.73 -5.67
C VAL A 35 -8.33 -10.62 -5.77
N THR A 36 -8.14 -9.85 -4.70
CA THR A 36 -7.14 -8.79 -4.67
C THR A 36 -5.76 -9.42 -4.83
N THR A 37 -4.96 -8.90 -5.75
CA THR A 37 -3.63 -9.40 -6.07
C THR A 37 -2.54 -8.60 -5.38
N TYR A 38 -1.36 -9.21 -5.21
CA TYR A 38 -0.18 -8.51 -4.71
C TYR A 38 0.14 -7.24 -5.52
N ASP A 39 0.08 -7.32 -6.86
CA ASP A 39 0.39 -6.18 -7.72
C ASP A 39 -0.63 -5.04 -7.60
N GLU A 40 -1.91 -5.35 -7.43
CA GLU A 40 -2.93 -4.35 -7.10
C GLU A 40 -2.65 -3.70 -5.74
N MET A 41 -2.24 -4.49 -4.74
CA MET A 41 -1.85 -3.91 -3.45
C MET A 41 -0.62 -3.01 -3.56
N VAL A 42 0.40 -3.39 -4.32
CA VAL A 42 1.57 -2.52 -4.55
C VAL A 42 1.17 -1.23 -5.26
N ARG A 43 0.26 -1.29 -6.23
CA ARG A 43 -0.26 -0.12 -6.95
C ARG A 43 -1.04 0.83 -6.02
N ASP A 44 -1.94 0.28 -5.20
CA ASP A 44 -2.93 1.08 -4.46
C ASP A 44 -2.44 1.49 -3.05
N TYR A 45 -1.49 0.75 -2.48
CA TYR A 45 -0.95 0.95 -1.12
C TYR A 45 0.53 1.34 -1.12
N GLY A 46 1.21 1.26 -2.28
CA GLY A 46 2.66 1.44 -2.40
C GLY A 46 3.43 0.15 -2.12
N PRO A 47 4.76 0.14 -2.30
CA PRO A 47 5.57 -1.03 -2.02
C PRO A 47 5.53 -1.38 -0.53
N PRO A 48 5.48 -2.69 -0.17
CA PRO A 48 5.53 -3.10 1.22
C PRO A 48 6.87 -2.72 1.86
N ARG A 49 6.85 -2.51 3.17
CA ARG A 49 8.05 -2.21 3.97
C ARG A 49 8.90 -3.46 4.19
N SER A 50 8.27 -4.61 4.28
CA SER A 50 8.94 -5.90 4.32
C SER A 50 8.11 -6.95 3.60
N GLN A 51 8.79 -7.97 3.08
CA GLN A 51 8.15 -9.16 2.51
C GLN A 51 8.98 -10.41 2.81
N HIS A 52 8.31 -11.54 2.92
CA HIS A 52 8.93 -12.85 3.16
C HIS A 52 8.17 -13.94 2.39
N LEU A 53 8.90 -14.82 1.71
CA LEU A 53 8.35 -16.02 1.09
C LEU A 53 8.60 -17.20 2.04
N GLY A 54 7.52 -17.81 2.53
CA GLY A 54 7.56 -19.00 3.37
C GLY A 54 7.87 -20.26 2.57
N GLY A 55 8.31 -21.32 3.25
CA GLY A 55 8.56 -22.64 2.64
C GLY A 55 7.29 -23.34 2.14
N ASP A 56 6.12 -22.84 2.51
CA ASP A 56 4.79 -23.26 2.03
C ASP A 56 4.37 -22.57 0.72
N GLY A 57 5.22 -21.68 0.18
CA GLY A 57 4.92 -20.91 -1.03
C GLY A 57 4.03 -19.70 -0.79
N LEU A 58 3.69 -19.40 0.47
CA LEU A 58 2.92 -18.21 0.83
C LEU A 58 3.86 -17.01 0.97
N THR A 59 3.41 -15.86 0.46
CA THR A 59 4.14 -14.60 0.66
C THR A 59 3.46 -13.81 1.76
N THR A 60 4.22 -13.33 2.75
CA THR A 60 3.74 -12.37 3.74
C THR A 60 4.35 -11.01 3.42
N ALA A 61 3.56 -9.96 3.36
CA ALA A 61 4.04 -8.59 3.18
C ALA A 61 3.44 -7.65 4.23
N THR A 62 4.22 -6.67 4.66
CA THR A 62 3.83 -5.73 5.71
C THR A 62 3.99 -4.29 5.24
N TRP A 63 2.96 -3.48 5.48
CA TRP A 63 2.96 -2.04 5.27
C TRP A 63 2.88 -1.34 6.63
N PHE A 64 3.71 -0.30 6.80
CA PHE A 64 3.68 0.58 7.96
C PHE A 64 3.24 1.97 7.53
N TYR A 65 2.22 2.48 8.22
CA TYR A 65 1.66 3.81 8.04
C TYR A 65 1.79 4.57 9.34
N PHE A 66 2.21 5.82 9.24
CA PHE A 66 2.32 6.74 10.35
C PHE A 66 1.39 7.91 10.07
N ASN A 67 0.43 8.14 10.96
CA ASN A 67 -0.31 9.40 10.94
C ASN A 67 0.54 10.43 11.68
N ASN A 68 1.22 11.30 10.92
CA ASN A 68 1.88 12.47 11.50
C ASN A 68 0.85 13.59 11.60
N SER A 69 -0.14 13.49 12.50
CA SER A 69 -0.90 14.67 12.87
C SER A 69 0.07 15.67 13.52
N ASP A 70 -0.02 16.93 13.12
CA ASP A 70 0.80 18.04 13.60
C ASP A 70 0.97 17.96 15.13
N TYR A 71 2.22 18.02 15.62
CA TYR A 71 2.68 17.82 17.02
C TYR A 71 3.28 16.47 17.44
N GLY A 72 4.05 15.79 16.58
CA GLY A 72 5.10 14.84 17.03
C GLY A 72 4.63 13.65 17.87
N ALA A 73 3.32 13.44 17.96
CA ALA A 73 2.71 12.32 18.65
C ALA A 73 2.70 11.14 17.68
N MET A 74 3.54 10.14 17.93
CA MET A 74 3.51 8.84 17.24
C MET A 74 2.30 8.00 17.70
N GLU A 75 1.13 8.62 17.89
CA GLU A 75 -0.02 8.02 18.58
C GLU A 75 -0.85 7.09 17.70
N ASP A 76 -0.67 7.14 16.37
CA ASP A 76 -1.47 6.36 15.41
C ASP A 76 -0.57 5.68 14.38
N GLN A 77 0.20 4.67 14.82
CA GLN A 77 0.88 3.76 13.90
C GLN A 77 -0.09 2.66 13.45
N GLN A 78 -0.28 2.52 12.14
CA GLN A 78 -1.05 1.42 11.56
C GLN A 78 -0.13 0.46 10.82
N THR A 79 -0.33 -0.83 11.07
CA THR A 79 0.40 -1.92 10.43
C THR A 79 -0.61 -2.82 9.71
N LEU A 80 -0.45 -2.95 8.40
CA LEU A 80 -1.19 -3.91 7.60
C LEU A 80 -0.26 -5.07 7.24
N THR A 81 -0.57 -6.26 7.71
CA THR A 81 0.12 -7.49 7.32
C THR A 81 -0.82 -8.31 6.46
N VAL A 82 -0.35 -8.71 5.27
CA VAL A 82 -1.13 -9.46 4.30
C VAL A 82 -0.38 -10.74 3.95
N ILE A 83 -1.11 -11.85 3.93
CA ILE A 83 -0.62 -13.16 3.49
C ILE A 83 -1.23 -13.42 2.12
N PHE A 84 -0.40 -13.80 1.17
CA PHE A 84 -0.77 -14.12 -0.20
C PHE A 84 -0.66 -15.62 -0.44
N ASN A 85 -1.61 -16.14 -1.22
CA ASN A 85 -1.56 -17.47 -1.81
C ASN A 85 -0.37 -17.59 -2.79
N PRO A 86 0.00 -18.81 -3.22
CA PRO A 86 1.06 -19.00 -4.21
C PRO A 86 0.75 -18.34 -5.57
N ASP A 87 -0.54 -18.16 -5.91
CA ASP A 87 -0.99 -17.42 -7.09
C ASP A 87 -0.96 -15.88 -6.93
N ARG A 88 -0.45 -15.41 -5.78
CA ARG A 88 -0.31 -14.01 -5.39
C ARG A 88 -1.64 -13.27 -5.15
N THR A 89 -2.74 -13.98 -4.95
CA THR A 89 -3.98 -13.39 -4.42
C THR A 89 -3.95 -13.31 -2.89
N VAL A 90 -4.69 -12.38 -2.28
CA VAL A 90 -4.77 -12.25 -0.83
C VAL A 90 -5.43 -13.47 -0.22
N LYS A 91 -4.70 -14.19 0.63
CA LYS A 91 -5.22 -15.30 1.44
C LYS A 91 -5.88 -14.80 2.72
N ASP A 92 -5.20 -13.89 3.41
CA ASP A 92 -5.60 -13.37 4.71
C ASP A 92 -4.90 -12.02 4.99
N TYR A 93 -5.44 -11.23 5.91
CA TYR A 93 -4.81 -9.98 6.34
C TYR A 93 -5.17 -9.59 7.77
N VAL A 94 -4.26 -8.85 8.40
CA VAL A 94 -4.46 -8.26 9.73
C VAL A 94 -4.10 -6.78 9.66
N ASN A 95 -5.03 -5.93 10.08
CA ASN A 95 -4.78 -4.51 10.31
C ASN A 95 -4.68 -4.27 11.82
N ALA A 96 -3.54 -3.75 12.28
CA ALA A 96 -3.30 -3.41 13.67
C ALA A 96 -2.96 -1.92 13.80
N SER A 97 -3.73 -1.18 14.61
CA SER A 97 -3.43 0.20 14.99
C SER A 97 -2.89 0.25 16.42
N ALA A 98 -1.66 0.72 16.60
CA ALA A 98 -1.15 1.11 17.90
C ALA A 98 -1.73 2.50 18.21
N GLY A 99 -2.87 2.53 18.91
CA GLY A 99 -3.62 3.78 19.13
C GLY A 99 -5.10 3.62 19.51
N SER A 100 -5.52 2.49 20.09
CA SER A 100 -6.85 2.42 20.72
C SER A 100 -6.88 1.40 21.83
N GLY A 101 -6.11 1.67 22.88
CA GLY A 101 -6.39 1.14 24.21
C GLY A 101 -7.71 1.71 24.72
N LYS A 102 -8.85 1.38 24.10
CA LYS A 102 -10.14 1.55 24.75
C LYS A 102 -10.23 0.45 25.81
N ARG A 103 -9.65 0.74 26.97
CA ARG A 103 -9.97 0.05 28.23
C ARG A 103 -11.49 0.04 28.32
N ARG A 104 -12.08 -1.13 28.14
CA ARG A 104 -13.48 -1.39 28.41
C ARG A 104 -13.65 -1.65 29.90
#